data_AF-A6NHM9-F1
#
_entry.id   AF-A6NHM9-F1
#
_cell.length_a   1.000
_cell.length_b   1.000
_cell.length_c   1.000
_cell.angle_alpha   90.00
_cell.angle_beta   90.00
_cell.angle_gamma   90.00
#
_symmetry.space_group_name_H-M   'P 1'
#
loop_
_entity.id
_entity.type
_entity.pdbx_description
1 polymer ?
#
loop_
_entity_poly.entity_id
_entity_poly.type
_entity_poly.pdbx_seq_one_letter_code
_entity_poly.pdbx_strand_id
1 'polypeptide(L)'
;MAHDLLFRLFPLLALGVPLQSNRLGPTSRLRYSRFLDPSNVIFLRWDFDLEAEIISFELQVRTAGWVGFGVTNRYTNVGSDLVVGGVLPNGNVYFSDQHLVEEDTLKEDGSQDAELLGLTEDAVYTTMHFSRPFRSCDPHDLDITSNTVRVLAAYGLDDTLKLYRERTFVKSIFLLQVVHPDDLDVPEDTIIHDLEITNFLIPEDDTTYACTFLPLPIVSEKHHIYKFEPKLVYHNETTVHHILVYACGNASVLPTGISDCYGADPAFSLCSQVIVGSAVGGTSYQFPDDVGVSIGTPLDPQWILEIHYSNFNNLPGVYDSSGIRVYYTSQLCKYDTDVLQLGFFTFPIHFIPPGAESFMSYGLCRTEKFEEMNGAPMPDIQVYGYLLHTHLAGRALQAVQYRNGTQLRKICKDDSYDFNLQETRDLPSRVEIKPGDELLVECHYQTLDRDSMTFGGPSTINEMCLIFLFYYPQNNISSCMGYPDIIYVAHELGEEASE
;
A
#
# COMPACT_ATOMS: atom_id res chain seq x y z
N MET A 1 -53.90 -22.24 -70.09
CA MET A 1 -53.36 -23.38 -70.87
C MET A 1 -52.04 -23.77 -70.22
N ALA A 2 -51.81 -25.07 -69.95
CA ALA A 2 -50.60 -25.66 -69.35
C ALA A 2 -50.25 -25.19 -67.91
N HIS A 3 -50.26 -26.08 -66.91
CA HIS A 3 -49.14 -26.93 -66.41
C HIS A 3 -47.98 -26.09 -65.82
N ASP A 4 -47.39 -26.35 -64.64
CA ASP A 4 -47.54 -27.43 -63.63
C ASP A 4 -47.03 -26.88 -62.25
N LEU A 5 -46.87 -27.57 -61.10
CA LEU A 5 -46.83 -29.00 -60.70
C LEU A 5 -47.20 -29.09 -59.18
N LEU A 6 -47.30 -30.30 -58.59
CA LEU A 6 -47.32 -30.51 -57.12
C LEU A 6 -45.93 -30.91 -56.57
N PHE A 7 -45.59 -30.47 -55.36
CA PHE A 7 -44.60 -31.14 -54.52
C PHE A 7 -45.07 -31.26 -53.06
N ARG A 8 -44.91 -32.45 -52.47
CA ARG A 8 -45.14 -32.73 -51.05
C ARG A 8 -43.88 -32.46 -50.23
N LEU A 9 -44.03 -31.94 -49.01
CA LEU A 9 -43.03 -32.03 -47.95
C LEU A 9 -43.72 -32.29 -46.59
N PHE A 10 -43.01 -32.99 -45.70
CA PHE A 10 -43.50 -33.58 -44.45
C PHE A 10 -43.47 -32.59 -43.27
N PRO A 11 -44.29 -32.80 -42.21
CA PRO A 11 -44.07 -32.17 -40.92
C PRO A 11 -42.99 -32.93 -40.13
N LEU A 12 -41.91 -32.25 -39.74
CA LEU A 12 -40.91 -32.77 -38.81
C LEU A 12 -41.29 -32.41 -37.37
N LEU A 13 -41.41 -33.42 -36.50
CA LEU A 13 -41.45 -33.21 -35.06
C LEU A 13 -40.07 -32.75 -34.60
N ALA A 14 -39.99 -31.57 -33.98
CA ALA A 14 -38.84 -31.16 -33.18
C ALA A 14 -39.12 -31.50 -31.72
N LEU A 15 -38.47 -32.57 -31.22
CA LEU A 15 -38.41 -32.85 -29.78
C LEU A 15 -37.40 -31.88 -29.15
N GLY A 16 -37.90 -30.95 -28.31
CA GLY A 16 -37.05 -30.07 -27.52
C GLY A 16 -36.33 -30.84 -26.42
N VAL A 17 -35.00 -30.94 -26.51
CA VAL A 17 -34.14 -31.40 -25.41
C VAL A 17 -33.87 -30.20 -24.49
N PRO A 18 -33.99 -30.34 -23.16
CA PRO A 18 -33.66 -29.24 -22.25
C PRO A 18 -32.15 -29.00 -22.27
N LEU A 19 -31.73 -27.79 -22.62
CA LEU A 19 -30.34 -27.39 -22.55
C LEU A 19 -29.96 -27.18 -21.08
N GLN A 20 -29.22 -28.12 -20.48
CA GLN A 20 -28.59 -27.89 -19.19
C GLN A 20 -27.56 -26.76 -19.33
N SER A 21 -27.92 -25.61 -18.78
CA SER A 21 -27.04 -24.45 -18.64
C SER A 21 -26.00 -24.73 -17.55
N ASN A 22 -24.97 -25.52 -17.87
CA ASN A 22 -23.73 -25.50 -17.10
C ASN A 22 -23.04 -24.14 -17.33
N ARG A 23 -23.45 -23.12 -16.57
CA ARG A 23 -22.62 -21.92 -16.35
C ARG A 23 -21.48 -22.27 -15.41
N LEU A 24 -20.56 -23.10 -15.90
CA LEU A 24 -19.17 -22.96 -15.50
C LEU A 24 -18.66 -21.73 -16.27
N GLY A 25 -18.78 -20.57 -15.65
CA GLY A 25 -18.03 -19.39 -16.09
C GLY A 25 -16.54 -19.73 -16.09
N PRO A 26 -15.70 -19.00 -16.87
CA PRO A 26 -14.27 -19.16 -16.74
C PRO A 26 -13.91 -18.87 -15.29
N THR A 27 -13.39 -19.87 -14.57
CA THR A 27 -12.77 -19.67 -13.26
C THR A 27 -11.57 -18.75 -13.50
N SER A 28 -11.75 -17.45 -13.33
CA SER A 28 -10.67 -16.49 -13.50
C SER A 28 -9.55 -16.87 -12.54
N ARG A 29 -8.32 -16.86 -13.05
CA ARG A 29 -7.16 -17.16 -12.22
C ARG A 29 -7.04 -16.02 -11.21
N LEU A 30 -7.39 -16.26 -9.95
CA LEU A 30 -7.24 -15.25 -8.89
C LEU A 30 -5.78 -14.78 -8.84
N ARG A 31 -5.55 -13.53 -9.27
CA ARG A 31 -4.20 -13.00 -9.54
C ARG A 31 -3.48 -12.60 -8.25
N TYR A 32 -4.18 -11.98 -7.30
CA TYR A 32 -3.59 -11.47 -6.07
C TYR A 32 -3.60 -12.54 -4.97
N SER A 33 -2.60 -12.52 -4.09
CA SER A 33 -2.54 -13.45 -2.95
C SER A 33 -1.70 -12.94 -1.78
N ARG A 34 -2.09 -13.28 -0.55
CA ARG A 34 -1.37 -12.97 0.70
C ARG A 34 -1.67 -14.02 1.77
N PHE A 35 -0.68 -14.32 2.63
CA PHE A 35 -0.96 -14.90 3.94
C PHE A 35 -1.51 -13.83 4.89
N LEU A 36 -2.54 -14.17 5.66
CA LEU A 36 -3.19 -13.24 6.60
C LEU A 36 -2.59 -13.31 8.00
N ASP A 37 -1.98 -14.43 8.38
CA ASP A 37 -1.34 -14.66 9.68
C ASP A 37 0.19 -14.89 9.57
N PRO A 38 0.97 -14.64 10.65
CA PRO A 38 2.42 -14.89 10.64
C PRO A 38 2.82 -16.39 10.59
N SER A 39 1.90 -17.32 10.86
CA SER A 39 2.18 -18.77 10.87
C SER A 39 1.90 -19.44 9.52
N ASN A 40 1.48 -18.67 8.51
CA ASN A 40 1.11 -19.14 7.17
C ASN A 40 0.02 -20.23 7.21
N VAL A 41 -0.95 -20.08 8.11
CA VAL A 41 -2.12 -20.99 8.27
C VAL A 41 -3.27 -20.58 7.36
N ILE A 42 -3.44 -19.28 7.10
CA ILE A 42 -4.54 -18.65 6.38
C ILE A 42 -3.98 -18.00 5.10
N PHE A 43 -4.24 -18.61 3.96
CA PHE A 43 -3.84 -18.11 2.64
C PHE A 43 -5.06 -17.56 1.89
N LEU A 44 -5.03 -16.26 1.60
CA LEU A 44 -6.04 -15.58 0.81
C LEU A 44 -5.56 -15.41 -0.63
N ARG A 45 -6.46 -15.68 -1.59
CA ARG A 45 -6.36 -15.27 -2.98
C ARG A 45 -7.56 -14.42 -3.36
N TRP A 46 -7.38 -13.45 -4.25
CA TRP A 46 -8.49 -12.65 -4.77
C TRP A 46 -8.23 -12.12 -6.17
N ASP A 47 -9.30 -11.68 -6.82
CA ASP A 47 -9.30 -10.85 -8.03
C ASP A 47 -10.67 -10.16 -8.15
N PHE A 48 -10.78 -9.14 -8.98
CA PHE A 48 -11.98 -8.29 -9.06
C PHE A 48 -12.25 -7.79 -10.48
N ASP A 49 -13.51 -7.47 -10.73
CA ASP A 49 -14.00 -6.83 -11.95
C ASP A 49 -14.50 -5.42 -11.59
N LEU A 50 -13.82 -4.39 -12.11
CA LEU A 50 -14.17 -2.98 -11.88
C LEU A 50 -15.39 -2.51 -12.68
N GLU A 51 -15.73 -3.16 -13.80
CA GLU A 51 -16.92 -2.81 -14.59
C GLU A 51 -18.18 -3.47 -14.00
N ALA A 52 -18.05 -4.68 -13.45
CA ALA A 52 -19.13 -5.38 -12.76
C ALA A 52 -19.28 -5.00 -11.27
N GLU A 53 -18.30 -4.30 -10.69
CA GLU A 53 -18.19 -3.98 -9.26
C GLU A 53 -18.27 -5.22 -8.35
N ILE A 54 -17.59 -6.31 -8.73
CA ILE A 54 -17.58 -7.61 -8.02
C ILE A 54 -16.15 -8.03 -7.68
N ILE A 55 -15.96 -8.56 -6.47
CA ILE A 55 -14.72 -9.21 -6.03
C ILE A 55 -14.95 -10.71 -5.84
N SER A 56 -13.95 -11.52 -6.17
CA SER A 56 -13.90 -12.96 -5.88
C SER A 56 -12.76 -13.25 -4.92
N PHE A 57 -13.04 -14.03 -3.89
CA PHE A 57 -12.09 -14.46 -2.86
C PHE A 57 -11.99 -15.97 -2.84
N GLU A 58 -10.79 -16.49 -2.62
CA GLU A 58 -10.57 -17.87 -2.19
C GLU A 58 -9.69 -17.87 -0.94
N LEU A 59 -10.27 -18.34 0.16
CA LEU A 59 -9.61 -18.50 1.45
C LEU A 59 -9.30 -19.99 1.66
N GLN A 60 -8.01 -20.32 1.78
CA GLN A 60 -7.54 -21.64 2.17
C GLN A 60 -6.95 -21.59 3.58
N VAL A 61 -7.48 -22.40 4.50
CA VAL A 61 -7.06 -22.44 5.90
C VAL A 61 -6.64 -23.85 6.27
N ARG A 62 -5.51 -24.00 6.99
CA ARG A 62 -5.09 -25.30 7.54
C ARG A 62 -5.96 -25.71 8.73
N THR A 63 -7.15 -26.21 8.43
CA THR A 63 -8.12 -26.80 9.37
C THR A 63 -8.97 -27.86 8.66
N ALA A 64 -9.80 -28.57 9.42
CA ALA A 64 -10.87 -29.46 8.95
C ALA A 64 -12.15 -29.14 9.73
N GLY A 65 -12.60 -27.90 9.53
CA GLY A 65 -13.77 -27.30 10.19
C GLY A 65 -14.09 -25.96 9.53
N TRP A 66 -14.92 -25.15 10.19
CA TRP A 66 -15.43 -23.92 9.58
C TRP A 66 -14.34 -22.87 9.31
N VAL A 67 -14.54 -22.10 8.24
CA VAL A 67 -13.73 -20.92 7.89
C VAL A 67 -14.64 -19.72 7.65
N GLY A 68 -14.17 -18.53 8.02
CA GLY A 68 -14.86 -17.28 7.78
C GLY A 68 -13.89 -16.22 7.28
N PHE A 69 -14.34 -15.40 6.32
CA PHE A 69 -13.57 -14.28 5.78
C PHE A 69 -14.48 -13.14 5.35
N GLY A 70 -14.01 -11.92 5.56
CA GLY A 70 -14.67 -10.71 5.13
C GLY A 70 -13.93 -9.49 5.63
N VAL A 71 -14.66 -8.49 6.09
CA VAL A 71 -14.17 -7.13 6.33
C VAL A 71 -14.58 -6.61 7.70
N THR A 72 -13.76 -5.72 8.25
CA THR A 72 -13.95 -5.15 9.58
C THR A 72 -13.54 -3.68 9.65
N ASN A 73 -13.92 -3.00 10.73
CA ASN A 73 -13.54 -1.61 10.97
C ASN A 73 -12.19 -1.51 11.72
N ARG A 74 -11.71 -0.28 11.96
CA ARG A 74 -10.42 -0.02 12.60
C ARG A 74 -10.39 -0.38 14.10
N TYR A 75 -11.52 -0.23 14.79
CA TYR A 75 -11.54 -0.10 16.25
C TYR A 75 -12.04 -1.36 16.98
N THR A 76 -12.86 -2.17 16.32
CA THR A 76 -13.45 -3.38 16.90
C THR A 76 -13.85 -4.36 15.81
N ASN A 77 -13.82 -5.66 16.14
CA ASN A 77 -14.37 -6.70 15.26
C ASN A 77 -15.90 -6.74 15.32
N VAL A 78 -16.56 -6.09 16.29
CA VAL A 78 -18.03 -6.00 16.31
C VAL A 78 -18.49 -5.17 15.11
N GLY A 79 -19.47 -5.69 14.37
CA GLY A 79 -19.85 -5.18 13.05
C GLY A 79 -18.89 -5.58 11.94
N SER A 80 -18.09 -6.64 12.10
CA SER A 80 -17.43 -7.29 10.95
C SER A 80 -18.48 -7.99 10.12
N ASP A 81 -18.39 -7.80 8.81
CA ASP A 81 -19.13 -8.48 7.76
C ASP A 81 -18.27 -9.68 7.32
N LEU A 82 -18.86 -10.88 7.37
CA LEU A 82 -18.14 -12.15 7.30
C LEU A 82 -18.95 -13.21 6.58
N VAL A 83 -18.41 -13.66 5.45
CA VAL A 83 -18.88 -14.87 4.78
C VAL A 83 -18.28 -16.07 5.50
N VAL A 84 -19.12 -17.03 5.88
CA VAL A 84 -18.78 -18.21 6.69
C VAL A 84 -19.19 -19.49 5.97
N GLY A 85 -18.33 -20.51 5.98
CA GLY A 85 -18.66 -21.83 5.42
C GLY A 85 -17.85 -22.99 6.01
N GLY A 86 -18.33 -24.21 5.79
CA GLY A 86 -17.71 -25.45 6.26
C GLY A 86 -18.33 -26.69 5.62
N VAL A 87 -17.71 -27.86 5.82
CA VAL A 87 -18.18 -29.13 5.28
C VAL A 87 -18.54 -30.05 6.45
N LEU A 88 -19.83 -30.22 6.69
CA LEU A 88 -20.30 -31.09 7.77
C LEU A 88 -19.80 -32.54 7.57
N PRO A 89 -19.70 -33.37 8.64
CA PRO A 89 -19.16 -34.74 8.56
C PRO A 89 -19.94 -35.71 7.65
N ASN A 90 -21.08 -35.30 7.10
CA ASN A 90 -21.86 -36.03 6.10
C ASN A 90 -21.54 -35.62 4.64
N GLY A 91 -20.60 -34.69 4.44
CA GLY A 91 -20.22 -34.12 3.14
C GLY A 91 -21.10 -32.95 2.67
N ASN A 92 -22.04 -32.48 3.47
CA ASN A 92 -22.86 -31.32 3.11
C ASN A 92 -22.10 -30.02 3.39
N VAL A 93 -21.94 -29.21 2.35
CA VAL A 93 -21.50 -27.81 2.45
C VAL A 93 -22.57 -26.97 3.14
N TYR A 94 -22.15 -26.06 4.02
CA TYR A 94 -22.92 -24.90 4.44
C TYR A 94 -22.13 -23.62 4.15
N PHE A 95 -22.86 -22.54 3.93
CA PHE A 95 -22.36 -21.23 3.55
C PHE A 95 -23.41 -20.19 3.91
N SER A 96 -23.04 -19.11 4.59
CA SER A 96 -23.89 -17.94 4.81
C SER A 96 -23.09 -16.65 5.02
N ASP A 97 -23.72 -15.54 4.63
CA ASP A 97 -23.32 -14.17 4.95
C ASP A 97 -23.74 -13.86 6.40
N GLN A 98 -22.83 -13.32 7.19
CA GLN A 98 -23.01 -13.11 8.64
C GLN A 98 -22.31 -11.84 9.14
N HIS A 99 -22.87 -11.21 10.17
CA HIS A 99 -22.24 -10.13 10.91
C HIS A 99 -21.88 -10.54 12.35
N LEU A 100 -20.79 -9.96 12.86
CA LEU A 100 -20.37 -10.16 14.25
C LEU A 100 -21.11 -9.21 15.19
N VAL A 101 -22.03 -9.72 16.01
CA VAL A 101 -22.83 -8.91 16.95
C VAL A 101 -22.15 -8.65 18.29
N GLU A 102 -21.32 -9.60 18.75
CA GLU A 102 -20.49 -9.53 19.96
C GLU A 102 -19.15 -10.24 19.68
N GLU A 103 -18.09 -10.02 20.46
CA GLU A 103 -16.71 -10.47 20.13
C GLU A 103 -16.55 -11.94 19.70
N ASP A 104 -17.41 -12.85 20.20
CA ASP A 104 -17.39 -14.28 19.86
C ASP A 104 -18.65 -14.80 19.14
N THR A 105 -19.63 -13.93 18.87
CA THR A 105 -20.99 -14.30 18.43
C THR A 105 -21.31 -13.72 17.06
N LEU A 106 -21.43 -14.61 16.08
CA LEU A 106 -21.94 -14.32 14.74
C LEU A 106 -23.45 -14.46 14.65
N LYS A 107 -24.03 -13.85 13.62
CA LYS A 107 -25.44 -13.97 13.28
C LYS A 107 -25.61 -13.84 11.76
N GLU A 108 -26.42 -14.72 11.17
CA GLU A 108 -26.77 -14.64 9.74
C GLU A 108 -27.53 -13.34 9.39
N ASP A 109 -27.25 -12.86 8.18
CA ASP A 109 -27.73 -11.58 7.68
C ASP A 109 -29.15 -11.66 7.11
N GLY A 110 -29.77 -10.49 6.95
CA GLY A 110 -31.12 -10.39 6.40
C GLY A 110 -31.13 -10.59 4.89
N SER A 111 -30.11 -10.06 4.22
CA SER A 111 -29.70 -10.38 2.87
C SER A 111 -28.60 -11.47 2.88
N GLN A 112 -28.24 -11.95 1.70
CA GLN A 112 -27.10 -12.84 1.47
C GLN A 112 -26.49 -12.38 0.14
N ASP A 113 -25.51 -11.49 0.21
CA ASP A 113 -24.95 -10.77 -0.94
C ASP A 113 -23.69 -11.46 -1.50
N ALA A 114 -23.15 -12.44 -0.76
CA ALA A 114 -22.13 -13.37 -1.24
C ALA A 114 -22.72 -14.58 -2.02
N GLU A 115 -22.10 -14.90 -3.17
CA GLU A 115 -22.36 -16.09 -3.98
C GLU A 115 -21.24 -17.13 -3.78
N LEU A 116 -21.59 -18.34 -3.34
CA LEU A 116 -20.64 -19.45 -3.21
C LEU A 116 -20.23 -19.99 -4.59
N LEU A 117 -18.93 -19.95 -4.87
CA LEU A 117 -18.32 -20.49 -6.10
C LEU A 117 -17.74 -21.90 -5.89
N GLY A 118 -17.31 -22.23 -4.67
CA GLY A 118 -16.92 -23.58 -4.28
C GLY A 118 -16.50 -23.69 -2.81
N LEU A 119 -16.83 -24.79 -2.16
CA LEU A 119 -16.34 -25.12 -0.82
C LEU A 119 -15.84 -26.56 -0.80
N THR A 120 -14.64 -26.77 -0.28
CA THR A 120 -14.03 -28.11 -0.18
C THR A 120 -13.25 -28.25 1.12
N GLU A 121 -13.25 -29.45 1.67
CA GLU A 121 -12.45 -29.82 2.84
C GLU A 121 -11.71 -31.12 2.57
N ASP A 122 -10.45 -31.19 3.01
CA ASP A 122 -9.67 -32.41 3.13
C ASP A 122 -9.15 -32.61 4.57
N ALA A 123 -8.30 -33.61 4.80
CA ALA A 123 -7.79 -33.93 6.14
C ALA A 123 -6.84 -32.86 6.74
N VAL A 124 -6.54 -31.78 6.02
CA VAL A 124 -5.56 -30.75 6.38
C VAL A 124 -6.09 -29.33 6.10
N TYR A 125 -6.92 -29.15 5.07
CA TYR A 125 -7.37 -27.84 4.59
C TYR A 125 -8.88 -27.75 4.33
N THR A 126 -9.48 -26.66 4.81
CA THR A 126 -10.77 -26.16 4.33
C THR A 126 -10.51 -24.98 3.39
N THR A 127 -11.10 -25.02 2.20
CA THR A 127 -10.96 -23.97 1.17
C THR A 127 -12.34 -23.48 0.74
N MET A 128 -12.55 -22.17 0.85
CA MET A 128 -13.79 -21.47 0.51
C MET A 128 -13.55 -20.45 -0.59
N HIS A 129 -14.23 -20.61 -1.72
CA HIS A 129 -14.25 -19.70 -2.85
C HIS A 129 -15.64 -19.07 -2.98
N PHE A 130 -15.73 -17.76 -2.94
CA PHE A 130 -16.98 -17.01 -3.11
C PHE A 130 -16.74 -15.68 -3.82
N SER A 131 -17.81 -15.06 -4.30
CA SER A 131 -17.79 -13.68 -4.82
C SER A 131 -18.84 -12.82 -4.15
N ARG A 132 -18.62 -11.51 -4.06
CA ARG A 132 -19.61 -10.54 -3.57
C ARG A 132 -19.46 -9.20 -4.30
N PRO A 133 -20.50 -8.35 -4.36
CA PRO A 133 -20.36 -7.00 -4.89
C PRO A 133 -19.45 -6.15 -3.99
N PHE A 134 -18.87 -5.08 -4.53
CA PHE A 134 -18.10 -4.10 -3.74
C PHE A 134 -18.97 -3.36 -2.72
N ARG A 135 -20.27 -3.23 -3.01
CA ARG A 135 -21.29 -2.60 -2.17
C ARG A 135 -22.61 -3.33 -2.36
N SER A 136 -23.31 -3.62 -1.27
CA SER A 136 -24.68 -4.13 -1.30
C SER A 136 -25.69 -3.09 -0.80
N CYS A 137 -26.91 -3.54 -0.52
CA CYS A 137 -27.93 -2.76 0.18
C CYS A 137 -28.23 -3.29 1.59
N ASP A 138 -27.50 -4.28 2.10
CA ASP A 138 -27.64 -4.74 3.49
C ASP A 138 -26.96 -3.72 4.43
N PRO A 139 -27.63 -3.23 5.50
CA PRO A 139 -27.03 -2.31 6.46
C PRO A 139 -25.94 -2.93 7.37
N HIS A 140 -25.71 -4.24 7.33
CA HIS A 140 -24.62 -4.89 8.08
C HIS A 140 -23.35 -5.08 7.24
N ASP A 141 -23.44 -4.97 5.91
CA ASP A 141 -22.30 -5.05 4.99
C ASP A 141 -21.35 -3.85 5.13
N LEU A 142 -20.06 -4.11 4.87
CA LEU A 142 -19.02 -3.09 4.75
C LEU A 142 -18.50 -3.00 3.31
N ASP A 143 -18.59 -1.80 2.74
CA ASP A 143 -18.12 -1.50 1.39
C ASP A 143 -16.62 -1.82 1.18
N ILE A 144 -16.32 -2.50 0.07
CA ILE A 144 -14.97 -2.60 -0.47
C ILE A 144 -14.73 -1.38 -1.37
N THR A 145 -13.76 -0.55 -0.98
CA THR A 145 -13.47 0.74 -1.63
C THR A 145 -12.00 0.83 -2.05
N SER A 146 -11.65 1.85 -2.85
CA SER A 146 -10.26 2.20 -3.17
C SER A 146 -9.50 2.85 -2.00
N ASN A 147 -9.71 2.35 -0.78
CA ASN A 147 -9.00 2.71 0.45
C ASN A 147 -8.30 1.47 1.02
N THR A 148 -7.53 1.63 2.10
CA THR A 148 -7.03 0.47 2.86
C THR A 148 -8.20 -0.27 3.51
N VAL A 149 -8.38 -1.54 3.17
CA VAL A 149 -9.43 -2.41 3.72
C VAL A 149 -8.83 -3.30 4.82
N ARG A 150 -9.50 -3.41 5.97
CA ARG A 150 -9.15 -4.36 7.03
C ARG A 150 -9.93 -5.64 6.80
N VAL A 151 -9.26 -6.66 6.27
CA VAL A 151 -9.85 -7.98 6.13
C VAL A 151 -9.73 -8.75 7.43
N LEU A 152 -10.79 -9.46 7.81
CA LEU A 152 -10.80 -10.37 8.95
C LEU A 152 -10.95 -11.80 8.43
N ALA A 153 -10.14 -12.71 8.98
CA ALA A 153 -10.28 -14.15 8.79
C ALA A 153 -10.39 -14.86 10.14
N ALA A 154 -11.27 -15.85 10.22
CA ALA A 154 -11.46 -16.68 11.41
C ALA A 154 -11.66 -18.15 11.02
N TYR A 155 -11.35 -19.08 11.94
CA TYR A 155 -11.59 -20.51 11.69
C TYR A 155 -11.84 -21.34 12.97
N GLY A 156 -12.63 -22.39 12.80
CA GLY A 156 -12.84 -23.47 13.78
C GLY A 156 -11.87 -24.62 13.58
N LEU A 157 -11.79 -25.50 14.59
CA LEU A 157 -11.13 -26.81 14.49
C LEU A 157 -12.12 -27.95 14.18
N ASP A 158 -13.41 -27.60 14.15
CA ASP A 158 -14.57 -28.41 13.80
C ASP A 158 -15.66 -27.43 13.30
N ASP A 159 -16.85 -27.93 12.90
CA ASP A 159 -17.97 -27.11 12.40
C ASP A 159 -18.75 -26.35 13.48
N THR A 160 -18.32 -26.36 14.75
CA THR A 160 -18.97 -25.58 15.81
C THR A 160 -18.65 -24.11 15.62
N LEU A 161 -19.61 -23.36 15.05
CA LEU A 161 -19.46 -21.94 14.78
C LEU A 161 -19.37 -21.13 16.09
N LYS A 162 -18.12 -20.87 16.51
CA LYS A 162 -17.76 -19.98 17.62
C LYS A 162 -16.41 -19.34 17.30
N LEU A 163 -16.31 -18.02 17.43
CA LEU A 163 -15.04 -17.32 17.27
C LEU A 163 -14.15 -17.51 18.50
N TYR A 164 -12.84 -17.49 18.24
CA TYR A 164 -11.79 -17.63 19.22
C TYR A 164 -10.65 -16.68 18.86
N ARG A 165 -10.24 -15.83 19.79
CA ARG A 165 -9.26 -14.76 19.54
C ARG A 165 -7.92 -15.29 19.01
N GLU A 166 -7.52 -16.50 19.39
CA GLU A 166 -6.30 -17.15 18.90
C GLU A 166 -6.41 -17.73 17.48
N ARG A 167 -7.60 -17.71 16.87
CA ARG A 167 -7.88 -18.11 15.48
C ARG A 167 -8.54 -17.01 14.64
N THR A 168 -8.62 -15.79 15.17
CA THR A 168 -9.15 -14.62 14.47
C THR A 168 -8.01 -13.66 14.16
N PHE A 169 -7.80 -13.36 12.88
CA PHE A 169 -6.73 -12.53 12.37
C PHE A 169 -7.29 -11.37 11.55
N VAL A 170 -6.76 -10.16 11.77
CA VAL A 170 -7.09 -8.97 11.00
C VAL A 170 -5.85 -8.49 10.28
N LYS A 171 -5.98 -8.15 8.98
CA LYS A 171 -4.88 -7.61 8.18
C LYS A 171 -5.37 -6.48 7.28
N SER A 172 -4.59 -5.41 7.22
CA SER A 172 -4.84 -4.31 6.29
C SER A 172 -4.31 -4.68 4.90
N ILE A 173 -5.13 -4.52 3.86
CA ILE A 173 -4.83 -4.82 2.46
C ILE A 173 -5.48 -3.76 1.56
N PHE A 174 -4.78 -3.29 0.53
CA PHE A 174 -5.40 -2.57 -0.58
C PHE A 174 -5.87 -3.58 -1.62
N LEU A 175 -7.18 -3.88 -1.64
CA LEU A 175 -7.74 -4.95 -2.47
C LEU A 175 -7.79 -4.58 -3.96
N LEU A 176 -8.09 -3.33 -4.29
CA LEU A 176 -8.37 -2.85 -5.66
C LEU A 176 -7.11 -2.31 -6.36
N GLN A 177 -6.06 -3.13 -6.46
CA GLN A 177 -4.79 -2.80 -7.11
C GLN A 177 -4.93 -2.79 -8.65
N VAL A 178 -4.88 -1.62 -9.28
CA VAL A 178 -5.15 -1.46 -10.72
C VAL A 178 -4.10 -2.07 -11.66
N VAL A 179 -2.88 -2.29 -11.19
CA VAL A 179 -1.79 -2.97 -11.91
C VAL A 179 -1.45 -4.25 -11.16
N HIS A 180 -1.26 -5.37 -11.87
CA HIS A 180 -0.74 -6.61 -11.30
C HIS A 180 0.70 -6.85 -11.79
N PRO A 181 1.64 -7.33 -10.97
CA PRO A 181 3.02 -7.57 -11.39
C PRO A 181 3.19 -8.57 -12.56
N ASP A 182 2.30 -9.56 -12.73
CA ASP A 182 2.33 -10.50 -13.86
C ASP A 182 1.91 -9.82 -15.19
N ASP A 183 1.32 -8.63 -15.15
CA ASP A 183 0.88 -7.86 -16.33
C ASP A 183 1.99 -6.91 -16.86
N LEU A 184 3.14 -6.83 -16.18
CA LEU A 184 4.29 -5.98 -16.53
C LEU A 184 5.45 -6.77 -17.16
N ASP A 185 6.22 -6.14 -18.04
CA ASP A 185 7.33 -6.79 -18.74
C ASP A 185 8.53 -7.05 -17.80
N VAL A 186 9.09 -8.27 -17.85
CA VAL A 186 10.30 -8.65 -17.10
C VAL A 186 11.46 -8.87 -18.08
N PRO A 187 12.49 -7.99 -18.08
CA PRO A 187 13.64 -8.10 -18.99
C PRO A 187 14.42 -9.43 -18.84
N GLU A 188 14.81 -10.04 -19.95
CA GLU A 188 15.61 -11.29 -19.94
C GLU A 188 17.03 -11.09 -19.36
N ASP A 189 17.58 -9.88 -19.45
CA ASP A 189 18.91 -9.49 -18.98
C ASP A 189 18.92 -8.94 -17.55
N THR A 190 17.85 -9.16 -16.78
CA THR A 190 17.71 -8.66 -15.40
C THR A 190 18.88 -9.08 -14.50
N ILE A 191 19.50 -8.07 -13.90
CA ILE A 191 20.52 -8.19 -12.87
C ILE A 191 19.92 -7.78 -11.52
N ILE A 192 20.30 -8.50 -10.47
CA ILE A 192 19.82 -8.27 -9.10
C ILE A 192 20.97 -7.70 -8.27
N HIS A 193 20.71 -6.69 -7.45
CA HIS A 193 21.66 -6.15 -6.48
C HIS A 193 20.97 -5.83 -5.15
N ASP A 194 21.64 -6.16 -4.05
CA ASP A 194 21.13 -5.95 -2.69
C ASP A 194 21.84 -4.73 -2.08
N LEU A 195 21.07 -3.69 -1.79
CA LEU A 195 21.50 -2.49 -1.08
C LEU A 195 21.16 -2.69 0.40
N GLU A 196 22.11 -3.21 1.18
CA GLU A 196 21.88 -3.62 2.56
C GLU A 196 22.96 -3.14 3.54
N ILE A 197 22.58 -3.03 4.81
CA ILE A 197 23.55 -2.92 5.89
C ILE A 197 24.07 -4.32 6.26
N THR A 198 25.20 -4.40 6.98
CA THR A 198 25.77 -5.69 7.37
C THR A 198 26.08 -5.75 8.86
N ASN A 199 25.46 -6.71 9.54
CA ASN A 199 25.66 -7.04 10.95
C ASN A 199 25.64 -5.80 11.87
N PHE A 200 24.62 -4.97 11.72
CA PHE A 200 24.41 -3.77 12.54
C PHE A 200 23.74 -4.15 13.86
N LEU A 201 24.32 -3.76 14.99
CA LEU A 201 23.67 -3.88 16.29
C LEU A 201 22.65 -2.75 16.43
N ILE A 202 21.36 -3.08 16.44
CA ILE A 202 20.31 -2.10 16.69
C ILE A 202 20.44 -1.59 18.14
N PRO A 203 20.43 -0.27 18.37
CA PRO A 203 20.38 0.31 19.71
C PRO A 203 19.16 -0.15 20.52
N GLU A 204 19.27 -0.04 21.84
CA GLU A 204 18.17 -0.29 22.79
C GLU A 204 17.23 0.92 22.94
N ASP A 205 17.39 1.95 22.10
CA ASP A 205 16.51 3.14 22.02
C ASP A 205 15.21 2.81 21.26
N ASP A 206 14.11 3.52 21.55
CA ASP A 206 12.79 3.28 20.95
C ASP A 206 12.77 3.49 19.43
N THR A 207 13.60 4.44 18.96
CA THR A 207 13.72 4.89 17.58
C THR A 207 15.21 4.91 17.21
N THR A 208 15.60 4.37 16.05
CA THR A 208 16.93 4.57 15.48
C THR A 208 16.86 4.70 13.96
N TYR A 209 17.55 5.70 13.42
CA TYR A 209 17.71 5.89 11.98
C TYR A 209 19.17 5.60 11.60
N ALA A 210 19.42 4.44 11.02
CA ALA A 210 20.75 4.00 10.63
C ALA A 210 20.99 4.30 9.15
N CYS A 211 21.97 5.15 8.84
CA CYS A 211 22.34 5.49 7.48
C CYS A 211 23.72 4.93 7.10
N THR A 212 23.85 4.51 5.85
CA THR A 212 25.16 4.15 5.26
C THR A 212 25.20 4.48 3.77
N PHE A 213 26.38 4.88 3.29
CA PHE A 213 26.62 5.12 1.87
C PHE A 213 26.94 3.80 1.18
N LEU A 214 26.16 3.45 0.16
CA LEU A 214 26.36 2.23 -0.61
C LEU A 214 26.85 2.56 -2.02
N PRO A 215 27.89 1.88 -2.52
CA PRO A 215 28.31 2.04 -3.90
C PRO A 215 27.20 1.51 -4.82
N LEU A 216 26.79 2.33 -5.78
CA LEU A 216 25.92 1.90 -6.88
C LEU A 216 26.52 0.68 -7.62
N PRO A 217 25.68 -0.16 -8.26
CA PRO A 217 26.15 -1.19 -9.19
C PRO A 217 27.10 -0.59 -10.22
N ILE A 218 28.33 -1.11 -10.29
CA ILE A 218 29.33 -0.65 -11.26
C ILE A 218 28.98 -1.23 -12.63
N VAL A 219 28.23 -0.45 -13.41
CA VAL A 219 27.85 -0.77 -14.80
C VAL A 219 28.69 0.02 -15.81
N SER A 220 28.88 -0.53 -17.01
CA SER A 220 29.68 0.09 -18.08
C SER A 220 28.89 1.05 -18.98
N GLU A 221 27.57 1.03 -18.89
CA GLU A 221 26.63 1.83 -19.68
C GLU A 221 25.35 2.08 -18.87
N LYS A 222 24.46 2.95 -19.37
CA LYS A 222 23.20 3.25 -18.68
C LYS A 222 22.35 1.99 -18.54
N HIS A 223 21.81 1.78 -17.34
CA HIS A 223 20.81 0.77 -17.02
C HIS A 223 19.62 1.44 -16.33
N HIS A 224 18.46 0.80 -16.34
CA HIS A 224 17.30 1.20 -15.54
C HIS A 224 17.04 0.19 -14.44
N ILE A 225 16.87 0.67 -13.20
CA ILE A 225 16.18 -0.10 -12.16
C ILE A 225 14.68 -0.01 -12.44
N TYR A 226 14.07 -1.16 -12.69
CA TYR A 226 12.67 -1.30 -13.07
C TYR A 226 11.81 -1.91 -11.95
N LYS A 227 12.41 -2.56 -10.96
CA LYS A 227 11.72 -3.16 -9.80
C LYS A 227 12.58 -3.09 -8.54
N PHE A 228 11.91 -3.02 -7.38
CA PHE A 228 12.54 -3.18 -6.07
C PHE A 228 11.68 -4.00 -5.10
N GLU A 229 12.29 -4.55 -4.05
CA GLU A 229 11.59 -5.25 -2.96
C GLU A 229 12.38 -5.19 -1.64
N PRO A 230 11.71 -5.16 -0.48
CA PRO A 230 12.40 -5.17 0.81
C PRO A 230 13.11 -6.52 1.05
N LYS A 231 14.36 -6.45 1.49
CA LYS A 231 15.16 -7.60 1.95
C LYS A 231 15.23 -7.53 3.48
N LEU A 232 14.35 -8.24 4.17
CA LEU A 232 14.23 -8.18 5.63
C LEU A 232 14.86 -9.40 6.32
N VAL A 233 15.59 -9.16 7.40
CA VAL A 233 15.95 -10.19 8.38
C VAL A 233 14.83 -10.27 9.41
N TYR A 234 14.06 -11.35 9.37
CA TYR A 234 12.97 -11.56 10.33
C TYR A 234 13.51 -12.02 11.69
N HIS A 235 13.25 -11.22 12.72
CA HIS A 235 13.40 -11.58 14.13
C HIS A 235 12.04 -12.00 14.73
N ASN A 236 12.00 -12.31 16.03
CA ASN A 236 10.74 -12.59 16.73
C ASN A 236 9.78 -11.40 16.72
N GLU A 237 10.31 -10.18 16.67
CA GLU A 237 9.58 -8.92 16.54
C GLU A 237 10.19 -8.14 15.38
N THR A 238 9.36 -7.57 14.50
CA THR A 238 9.86 -6.81 13.34
C THR A 238 10.21 -5.40 13.79
N THR A 239 11.50 -5.10 13.88
CA THR A 239 12.02 -3.78 14.27
C THR A 239 12.14 -2.81 13.10
N VAL A 240 12.40 -3.30 11.89
CA VAL A 240 12.47 -2.47 10.67
C VAL A 240 11.08 -1.90 10.36
N HIS A 241 10.93 -0.59 10.50
CA HIS A 241 9.71 0.13 10.15
C HIS A 241 9.73 0.58 8.68
N HIS A 242 10.84 1.16 8.21
CA HIS A 242 11.03 1.46 6.79
C HIS A 242 12.50 1.48 6.37
N ILE A 243 12.71 1.33 5.07
CA ILE A 243 14.00 1.36 4.37
C ILE A 243 13.85 2.34 3.21
N LEU A 244 14.71 3.35 3.14
CA LEU A 244 14.71 4.37 2.09
C LEU A 244 16.10 4.44 1.44
N VAL A 245 16.11 4.69 0.12
CA VAL A 245 17.33 4.98 -0.64
C VAL A 245 17.25 6.40 -1.15
N TYR A 246 18.16 7.24 -0.66
CA TYR A 246 18.24 8.65 -1.04
C TYR A 246 19.33 8.89 -2.07
N ALA A 247 19.00 9.69 -3.08
CA ALA A 247 19.97 10.33 -3.95
C ALA A 247 20.64 11.53 -3.27
N CYS A 248 21.95 11.61 -3.48
CA CYS A 248 22.82 12.69 -3.06
C CYS A 248 23.20 13.59 -4.23
N GLY A 249 23.37 14.89 -3.97
CA GLY A 249 24.13 15.77 -4.87
C GLY A 249 25.58 15.30 -5.03
N ASN A 250 26.34 15.95 -5.92
CA ASN A 250 27.77 15.67 -6.16
C ASN A 250 28.65 15.98 -4.94
N ALA A 251 28.64 15.09 -3.95
CA ALA A 251 29.48 15.13 -2.75
C ALA A 251 30.80 14.40 -3.02
N SER A 252 31.92 15.13 -3.02
CA SER A 252 33.24 14.58 -3.38
C SER A 252 33.86 13.63 -2.34
N VAL A 253 33.22 13.42 -1.18
CA VAL A 253 33.66 12.49 -0.13
C VAL A 253 32.43 11.90 0.54
N LEU A 254 32.25 10.59 0.43
CA LEU A 254 31.23 9.84 1.18
C LEU A 254 31.84 9.28 2.47
N PRO A 255 31.21 9.46 3.65
CA PRO A 255 31.53 8.72 4.87
C PRO A 255 31.54 7.21 4.66
N THR A 256 32.41 6.52 5.40
CA THR A 256 32.48 5.06 5.42
C THR A 256 31.90 4.50 6.71
N GLY A 257 30.96 3.55 6.60
CA GLY A 257 30.35 2.86 7.74
C GLY A 257 28.87 3.22 7.92
N ILE A 258 28.31 2.78 9.05
CA ILE A 258 26.91 3.04 9.44
C ILE A 258 26.93 4.09 10.55
N SER A 259 26.05 5.09 10.48
CA SER A 259 25.90 6.15 11.48
C SER A 259 24.43 6.51 11.70
N ASP A 260 24.16 7.37 12.68
CA ASP A 260 22.85 8.01 12.85
C ASP A 260 22.62 9.02 11.71
N CYS A 261 21.53 8.85 10.96
CA CYS A 261 21.12 9.74 9.86
C CYS A 261 20.95 11.20 10.27
N TYR A 262 20.49 11.43 11.51
CA TYR A 262 20.21 12.75 12.08
C TYR A 262 21.23 13.14 13.16
N GLY A 263 22.35 12.42 13.22
CA GLY A 263 23.45 12.63 14.16
C GLY A 263 24.34 13.82 13.78
N ALA A 264 25.56 13.80 14.30
CA ALA A 264 26.52 14.91 14.15
C ALA A 264 27.24 14.96 12.78
N ASP A 265 27.05 13.98 11.90
CA ASP A 265 27.67 13.96 10.56
C ASP A 265 26.75 14.64 9.53
N PRO A 266 27.08 15.84 9.04
CA PRO A 266 26.23 16.59 8.10
C PRO A 266 26.17 15.96 6.70
N ALA A 267 27.00 14.95 6.40
CA ALA A 267 27.01 14.33 5.07
C ALA A 267 25.70 13.62 4.74
N PHE A 268 25.01 13.03 5.73
CA PHE A 268 23.70 12.39 5.53
C PHE A 268 22.63 13.43 5.15
N SER A 269 22.68 14.63 5.71
CA SER A 269 21.76 15.74 5.40
C SER A 269 21.93 16.33 3.99
N LEU A 270 22.94 15.91 3.21
CA LEU A 270 23.14 16.34 1.81
C LEU A 270 22.28 15.54 0.81
N CYS A 271 21.58 14.51 1.27
CA CYS A 271 20.82 13.60 0.43
C CYS A 271 19.36 13.59 0.92
N SER A 272 18.47 14.13 0.09
CA SER A 272 17.08 14.45 0.48
C SER A 272 16.04 13.93 -0.50
N GLN A 273 16.48 13.26 -1.57
CA GLN A 273 15.63 12.79 -2.65
C GLN A 273 15.45 11.29 -2.54
N VAL A 274 14.32 10.83 -2.02
CA VAL A 274 13.96 9.41 -2.03
C VAL A 274 13.88 8.95 -3.49
N ILE A 275 14.59 7.88 -3.85
CA ILE A 275 14.53 7.25 -5.17
C ILE A 275 13.75 5.93 -5.09
N VAL A 276 13.99 5.19 -4.01
CA VAL A 276 13.37 3.88 -3.74
C VAL A 276 13.03 3.82 -2.26
N GLY A 277 11.89 3.22 -1.89
CA GLY A 277 11.51 3.06 -0.51
C GLY A 277 10.54 1.92 -0.27
N SER A 278 10.65 1.26 0.89
CA SER A 278 9.69 0.30 1.40
C SER A 278 9.42 0.57 2.87
N ALA A 279 8.15 0.60 3.26
CA ALA A 279 7.72 0.71 4.64
C ALA A 279 6.93 -0.54 5.07
N VAL A 280 6.53 -0.60 6.34
CA VAL A 280 5.80 -1.73 6.92
C VAL A 280 4.54 -2.08 6.12
N GLY A 281 4.34 -3.37 5.84
CA GLY A 281 3.25 -3.87 4.98
C GLY A 281 3.52 -3.74 3.47
N GLY A 282 4.47 -2.90 3.05
CA GLY A 282 4.96 -2.82 1.68
C GLY A 282 5.55 -4.15 1.19
N THR A 283 5.42 -4.41 -0.11
CA THR A 283 5.97 -5.60 -0.78
C THR A 283 6.78 -5.18 -2.01
N SER A 284 7.14 -6.10 -2.90
CA SER A 284 7.82 -5.75 -4.14
C SER A 284 6.99 -4.78 -5.00
N TYR A 285 7.61 -3.73 -5.51
CA TYR A 285 7.00 -2.82 -6.48
C TYR A 285 7.81 -2.82 -7.78
N GLN A 286 7.13 -2.92 -8.91
CA GLN A 286 7.70 -2.84 -10.25
C GLN A 286 7.12 -1.59 -10.93
N PHE A 287 8.00 -0.76 -11.47
CA PHE A 287 7.60 0.43 -12.21
C PHE A 287 6.90 0.02 -13.52
N PRO A 288 5.97 0.84 -14.05
CA PRO A 288 5.39 0.62 -15.37
C PRO A 288 6.45 0.55 -16.48
N ASP A 289 6.21 -0.24 -17.53
CA ASP A 289 7.22 -0.58 -18.55
C ASP A 289 7.82 0.63 -19.30
N ASP A 290 7.16 1.79 -19.28
CA ASP A 290 7.62 3.02 -19.91
C ASP A 290 8.59 3.85 -19.05
N VAL A 291 8.84 3.49 -17.79
CA VAL A 291 9.66 4.23 -16.81
C VAL A 291 10.69 3.36 -16.08
N GLY A 292 11.85 3.95 -15.75
CA GLY A 292 12.82 3.33 -14.86
C GLY A 292 13.76 4.34 -14.20
N VAL A 293 14.39 3.95 -13.10
CA VAL A 293 15.37 4.79 -12.38
C VAL A 293 16.73 4.66 -13.06
N SER A 294 17.30 5.79 -13.50
CA SER A 294 18.61 5.83 -14.17
C SER A 294 19.78 5.45 -13.25
N ILE A 295 20.63 4.53 -13.70
CA ILE A 295 21.95 4.24 -13.12
C ILE A 295 23.01 4.04 -14.23
N GLY A 296 24.27 4.30 -13.92
CA GLY A 296 25.42 4.08 -14.83
C GLY A 296 25.86 5.26 -15.71
N THR A 297 25.19 6.41 -15.60
CA THR A 297 25.56 7.67 -16.28
C THR A 297 26.42 8.57 -15.39
N PRO A 298 27.23 9.49 -15.96
CA PRO A 298 27.95 10.49 -15.18
C PRO A 298 27.09 11.55 -14.48
N LEU A 299 25.76 11.53 -14.69
CA LEU A 299 24.80 12.43 -14.05
C LEU A 299 24.05 11.76 -12.90
N ASP A 300 24.12 10.44 -12.77
CA ASP A 300 23.34 9.74 -11.75
C ASP A 300 23.92 10.01 -10.35
N PRO A 301 23.05 10.23 -9.34
CA PRO A 301 23.46 10.59 -7.99
C PRO A 301 24.10 9.41 -7.25
N GLN A 302 24.94 9.71 -6.25
CA GLN A 302 25.38 8.70 -5.27
C GLN A 302 24.29 8.43 -4.24
N TRP A 303 24.24 7.23 -3.65
CA TRP A 303 23.11 6.80 -2.83
C TRP A 303 23.46 6.54 -1.36
N ILE A 304 22.51 6.88 -0.47
CA ILE A 304 22.47 6.48 0.93
C ILE A 304 21.33 5.50 1.14
N LEU A 305 21.58 4.43 1.89
CA LEU A 305 20.55 3.60 2.50
C LEU A 305 20.26 4.11 3.92
N GLU A 306 19.01 4.45 4.20
CA GLU A 306 18.46 4.73 5.52
C GLU A 306 17.59 3.54 5.96
N ILE A 307 17.76 3.06 7.18
CA ILE A 307 16.84 2.11 7.83
C ILE A 307 16.35 2.70 9.15
N HIS A 308 15.04 2.85 9.27
CA HIS A 308 14.37 3.21 10.52
C HIS A 308 13.99 1.94 11.29
N TYR A 309 14.57 1.78 12.47
CA TYR A 309 14.16 0.82 13.49
C TYR A 309 13.24 1.45 14.53
N SER A 310 12.12 0.78 14.79
CA SER A 310 11.28 1.02 15.97
C SER A 310 11.44 -0.16 16.94
N ASN A 311 12.18 0.04 18.04
CA ASN A 311 12.50 -0.97 19.05
C ASN A 311 11.74 -0.68 20.35
N PHE A 312 10.40 -0.65 20.29
CA PHE A 312 9.52 -0.24 21.39
C PHE A 312 9.64 -1.09 22.67
N ASN A 313 10.19 -2.30 22.57
CA ASN A 313 10.43 -3.21 23.69
C ASN A 313 11.88 -3.16 24.20
N ASN A 314 12.70 -2.23 23.70
CA ASN A 314 14.11 -2.02 24.05
C ASN A 314 14.93 -3.34 24.01
N LEU A 315 14.73 -4.13 22.96
CA LEU A 315 15.32 -5.46 22.82
C LEU A 315 16.85 -5.37 22.71
N PRO A 316 17.62 -5.98 23.62
CA PRO A 316 19.08 -5.95 23.58
C PRO A 316 19.64 -6.98 22.59
N GLY A 317 20.77 -6.64 21.96
CA GLY A 317 21.58 -7.60 21.20
C GLY A 317 20.97 -8.07 19.86
N VAL A 318 20.03 -7.32 19.30
CA VAL A 318 19.45 -7.60 17.97
C VAL A 318 20.42 -7.13 16.88
N TYR A 319 20.86 -8.04 16.03
CA TYR A 319 21.72 -7.75 14.88
C TYR A 319 20.92 -7.85 13.58
N ASP A 320 20.90 -6.76 12.82
CA ASP A 320 20.22 -6.69 11.52
C ASP A 320 21.20 -6.71 10.33
N SER A 321 20.69 -7.15 9.18
CA SER A 321 21.32 -7.03 7.85
C SER A 321 20.24 -6.90 6.79
N SER A 322 19.23 -6.07 7.07
CA SER A 322 18.16 -5.75 6.15
C SER A 322 18.61 -4.69 5.14
N GLY A 323 17.82 -4.54 4.10
CA GLY A 323 18.07 -3.62 3.01
C GLY A 323 16.97 -3.66 1.97
N ILE A 324 17.28 -3.16 0.78
CA ILE A 324 16.38 -3.20 -0.36
C ILE A 324 17.08 -3.89 -1.53
N ARG A 325 16.38 -4.80 -2.19
CA ARG A 325 16.84 -5.44 -3.41
C ARG A 325 16.32 -4.65 -4.60
N VAL A 326 17.21 -4.32 -5.53
CA VAL A 326 16.88 -3.68 -6.80
C VAL A 326 17.14 -4.62 -7.97
N TYR A 327 16.29 -4.52 -8.98
CA TYR A 327 16.33 -5.28 -10.22
C TYR A 327 16.54 -4.30 -11.38
N TYR A 328 17.57 -4.52 -12.21
CA TYR A 328 17.95 -3.59 -13.28
C TYR A 328 18.32 -4.28 -14.58
N THR A 329 18.20 -3.54 -15.68
CA THR A 329 18.36 -4.03 -17.06
C THR A 329 19.11 -3.00 -17.91
N SER A 330 19.81 -3.46 -18.95
CA SER A 330 20.37 -2.62 -20.02
C SER A 330 19.31 -2.17 -21.04
N GLN A 331 18.13 -2.79 -21.02
CA GLN A 331 16.98 -2.43 -21.85
C GLN A 331 16.32 -1.16 -21.30
N LEU A 332 16.71 -0.01 -21.84
CA LEU A 332 16.24 1.28 -21.37
C LEU A 332 14.73 1.48 -21.62
N CYS A 333 14.01 1.80 -20.55
CA CYS A 333 12.64 2.30 -20.62
C CYS A 333 12.59 3.66 -21.35
N LYS A 334 11.38 4.11 -21.71
CA LYS A 334 11.19 5.33 -22.49
C LYS A 334 11.51 6.62 -21.72
N TYR A 335 11.33 6.60 -20.40
CA TYR A 335 11.50 7.76 -19.53
C TYR A 335 12.29 7.42 -18.26
N ASP A 336 13.04 8.41 -17.79
CA ASP A 336 13.68 8.39 -16.48
C ASP A 336 12.63 8.85 -15.45
N THR A 337 12.41 8.04 -14.41
CA THR A 337 11.48 8.37 -13.32
C THR A 337 12.21 8.89 -12.08
N ASP A 338 11.48 9.67 -11.29
CA ASP A 338 11.91 10.12 -9.97
C ASP A 338 10.71 10.20 -9.01
N VAL A 339 10.94 10.63 -7.77
CA VAL A 339 9.93 10.79 -6.71
C VAL A 339 9.87 12.23 -6.23
N LEU A 340 8.67 12.80 -6.14
CA LEU A 340 8.41 14.11 -5.57
C LEU A 340 7.78 13.93 -4.20
N GLN A 341 8.52 14.28 -3.14
CA GLN A 341 8.00 14.28 -1.77
C GLN A 341 7.17 15.55 -1.52
N LEU A 342 5.88 15.37 -1.27
CA LEU A 342 4.95 16.41 -0.85
C LEU A 342 4.58 16.22 0.61
N GLY A 343 4.20 17.29 1.31
CA GLY A 343 3.72 17.15 2.68
C GLY A 343 3.80 18.38 3.55
N PHE A 344 3.63 18.15 4.85
CA PHE A 344 3.99 19.10 5.90
C PHE A 344 5.47 18.85 6.27
N PHE A 345 6.25 19.92 6.45
CA PHE A 345 7.66 19.82 6.81
C PHE A 345 7.87 19.12 8.18
N THR A 346 8.55 17.98 8.19
CA THR A 346 8.78 17.15 9.40
C THR A 346 9.72 17.85 10.39
N PHE A 347 9.13 18.68 11.25
CA PHE A 347 9.85 19.45 12.26
C PHE A 347 8.92 19.81 13.43
N PRO A 348 9.40 20.10 14.65
CA PRO A 348 8.56 20.40 15.82
C PRO A 348 7.69 21.67 15.76
N ILE A 349 7.56 22.31 14.60
CA ILE A 349 6.53 23.33 14.28
C ILE A 349 5.23 22.72 13.75
N HIS A 350 5.24 21.45 13.35
CA HIS A 350 4.04 20.63 13.25
C HIS A 350 3.67 20.18 14.66
N PHE A 351 2.42 20.38 15.07
CA PHE A 351 1.95 19.92 16.38
C PHE A 351 0.46 19.57 16.34
N ILE A 352 0.11 18.50 17.04
CA ILE A 352 -1.23 17.92 17.10
C ILE A 352 -1.60 17.79 18.59
N PRO A 353 -2.71 18.41 19.05
CA PRO A 353 -3.08 18.42 20.45
C PRO A 353 -3.42 17.01 20.97
N PRO A 354 -3.18 16.72 22.26
CA PRO A 354 -3.62 15.47 22.88
C PRO A 354 -5.14 15.37 22.97
N GLY A 355 -5.67 14.15 22.99
CA GLY A 355 -7.11 13.90 23.16
C GLY A 355 -7.98 14.34 21.98
N ALA A 356 -7.41 14.60 20.79
CA ALA A 356 -8.19 15.00 19.63
C ALA A 356 -8.85 13.79 18.95
N GLU A 357 -10.17 13.82 18.79
CA GLU A 357 -10.93 12.84 18.01
C GLU A 357 -10.60 12.94 16.51
N SER A 358 -10.39 14.17 16.02
CA SER A 358 -9.96 14.49 14.66
C SER A 358 -9.18 15.81 14.66
N PHE A 359 -8.01 15.83 14.04
CA PHE A 359 -7.22 17.03 13.78
C PHE A 359 -6.68 16.98 12.35
N MET A 360 -6.70 18.09 11.62
CA MET A 360 -6.22 18.16 10.24
C MET A 360 -4.95 18.98 10.13
N SER A 361 -4.01 18.54 9.29
CA SER A 361 -2.83 19.31 8.91
C SER A 361 -2.70 19.37 7.40
N TYR A 362 -2.13 20.47 6.91
CA TYR A 362 -2.13 20.83 5.50
C TYR A 362 -0.72 21.19 5.03
N GLY A 363 -0.23 20.50 4.00
CA GLY A 363 1.03 20.79 3.33
C GLY A 363 0.76 21.34 1.94
N LEU A 364 1.00 22.64 1.71
CA LEU A 364 0.80 23.27 0.41
C LEU A 364 2.11 23.38 -0.38
N CYS A 365 2.19 22.69 -1.51
CA CYS A 365 3.23 22.89 -2.51
C CYS A 365 2.74 23.85 -3.62
N ARG A 366 3.58 24.82 -3.99
CA ARG A 366 3.35 25.75 -5.09
C ARG A 366 4.38 25.56 -6.20
N THR A 367 3.95 24.94 -7.31
CA THR A 367 4.87 24.56 -8.40
C THR A 367 5.35 25.72 -9.26
N GLU A 368 4.80 26.94 -9.06
CA GLU A 368 5.23 28.17 -9.74
C GLU A 368 6.71 28.53 -9.54
N LYS A 369 7.38 27.95 -8.53
CA LYS A 369 8.83 28.09 -8.31
C LYS A 369 9.68 26.95 -8.87
N PHE A 370 9.09 25.91 -9.46
CA PHE A 370 9.84 24.74 -9.92
C PHE A 370 10.82 25.06 -11.06
N GLU A 371 10.47 25.96 -11.99
CA GLU A 371 11.40 26.37 -13.06
C GLU A 371 12.65 27.09 -12.51
N GLU A 372 12.48 27.92 -11.47
CA GLU A 372 13.58 28.61 -10.79
C GLU A 372 14.48 27.62 -10.02
N MET A 373 13.86 26.69 -9.27
CA MET A 373 14.56 25.69 -8.47
C MET A 373 15.25 24.61 -9.33
N ASN A 374 14.65 24.22 -10.44
CA ASN A 374 15.19 23.21 -11.36
C ASN A 374 16.39 23.75 -12.18
N GLY A 375 16.48 25.07 -12.35
CA GLY A 375 17.55 25.74 -13.12
C GLY A 375 17.39 25.62 -14.65
N ALA A 376 16.30 25.04 -15.13
CA ALA A 376 15.95 24.88 -16.53
C ALA A 376 14.42 24.87 -16.70
N PRO A 377 13.88 25.22 -17.89
CA PRO A 377 12.44 25.22 -18.18
C PRO A 377 11.76 23.93 -17.70
N MET A 378 10.74 24.08 -16.86
CA MET A 378 10.13 22.94 -16.19
C MET A 378 9.11 22.25 -17.11
N PRO A 379 9.30 20.98 -17.52
CA PRO A 379 8.30 20.26 -18.28
C PRO A 379 7.06 19.94 -17.43
N ASP A 380 5.94 19.65 -18.09
CA ASP A 380 4.80 19.04 -17.41
C ASP A 380 5.18 17.62 -16.96
N ILE A 381 5.02 17.31 -15.67
CA ILE A 381 5.32 15.98 -15.12
C ILE A 381 4.07 15.09 -15.14
N GLN A 382 4.29 13.80 -15.34
CA GLN A 382 3.27 12.76 -15.37
C GLN A 382 3.46 11.85 -14.15
N VAL A 383 2.59 11.99 -13.17
CA VAL A 383 2.55 11.13 -11.99
C VAL A 383 1.84 9.82 -12.36
N TYR A 384 2.40 8.69 -11.94
CA TYR A 384 1.84 7.36 -12.23
C TYR A 384 1.60 6.50 -11.00
N GLY A 385 2.27 6.77 -9.88
CA GLY A 385 2.10 6.05 -8.63
C GLY A 385 2.32 6.96 -7.43
N TYR A 386 1.99 6.46 -6.24
CA TYR A 386 2.15 7.18 -4.99
C TYR A 386 2.42 6.25 -3.80
N LEU A 387 3.07 6.77 -2.77
CA LEU A 387 3.13 6.16 -1.44
C LEU A 387 2.63 7.18 -0.41
N LEU A 388 1.81 6.70 0.54
CA LEU A 388 1.23 7.50 1.63
C LEU A 388 1.98 7.21 2.93
N HIS A 389 2.33 8.24 3.70
CA HIS A 389 3.09 8.08 4.94
C HIS A 389 2.67 9.06 6.04
N THR A 390 2.31 8.49 7.19
CA THR A 390 2.19 9.12 8.51
C THR A 390 2.64 8.14 9.59
N HIS A 391 2.79 8.59 10.83
CA HIS A 391 2.99 7.71 11.99
C HIS A 391 1.63 7.26 12.59
N LEU A 392 1.66 6.87 13.88
CA LEU A 392 0.60 6.12 14.58
C LEU A 392 -0.72 6.87 14.81
N ALA A 393 -0.71 8.20 14.83
CA ALA A 393 -1.91 9.02 15.01
C ALA A 393 -2.66 9.26 13.69
N GLY A 394 -2.02 9.07 12.52
CA GLY A 394 -2.66 9.24 11.22
C GLY A 394 -3.82 8.27 10.97
N ARG A 395 -4.87 8.76 10.31
CA ARG A 395 -6.12 8.03 10.03
C ARG A 395 -6.54 8.08 8.56
N ALA A 396 -6.31 9.20 7.91
CA ALA A 396 -6.58 9.40 6.50
C ALA A 396 -5.63 10.45 5.91
N LEU A 397 -5.32 10.35 4.62
CA LEU A 397 -4.60 11.40 3.90
C LEU A 397 -4.91 11.41 2.40
N GLN A 398 -4.73 12.58 1.77
CA GLN A 398 -4.95 12.79 0.34
C GLN A 398 -4.05 13.88 -0.24
N ALA A 399 -3.78 13.79 -1.55
CA ALA A 399 -3.20 14.88 -2.34
C ALA A 399 -4.26 15.45 -3.30
N VAL A 400 -4.40 16.76 -3.34
CA VAL A 400 -5.40 17.48 -4.14
C VAL A 400 -4.70 18.47 -5.08
N GLN A 401 -5.01 18.40 -6.37
CA GLN A 401 -4.45 19.29 -7.40
C GLN A 401 -5.39 20.48 -7.63
N TYR A 402 -4.85 21.69 -7.56
CA TYR A 402 -5.51 22.93 -7.94
C TYR A 402 -4.78 23.58 -9.13
N ARG A 403 -5.54 24.22 -10.01
CA ARG A 403 -5.02 25.06 -11.10
C ARG A 403 -5.84 26.34 -11.16
N ASN A 404 -5.19 27.51 -11.10
CA ASN A 404 -5.85 28.81 -11.09
C ASN A 404 -6.97 28.92 -10.04
N GLY A 405 -6.72 28.43 -8.81
CA GLY A 405 -7.69 28.45 -7.70
C GLY A 405 -8.88 27.49 -7.83
N THR A 406 -8.91 26.63 -8.86
CA THR A 406 -9.96 25.61 -9.02
C THR A 406 -9.39 24.22 -8.76
N GLN A 407 -10.08 23.43 -7.93
CA GLN A 407 -9.74 22.02 -7.71
C GLN A 407 -9.94 21.23 -9.01
N LEU A 408 -8.89 20.61 -9.53
CA LEU A 408 -8.95 19.75 -10.72
C LEU A 408 -9.32 18.32 -10.36
N ARG A 409 -8.64 17.73 -9.38
CA ARG A 409 -8.80 16.33 -8.96
C ARG A 409 -8.21 16.09 -7.58
N LYS A 410 -8.56 14.94 -6.99
CA LYS A 410 -7.72 14.29 -5.97
C LYS A 410 -6.76 13.37 -6.74
N ILE A 411 -5.46 13.48 -6.47
CA ILE A 411 -4.43 12.66 -7.11
C ILE A 411 -4.47 11.26 -6.48
N CYS A 412 -4.35 11.21 -5.16
CA CYS A 412 -4.41 10.00 -4.35
C CYS A 412 -5.18 10.29 -3.05
N LYS A 413 -5.74 9.25 -2.45
CA LYS A 413 -6.54 9.32 -1.22
C LYS A 413 -6.54 7.97 -0.51
N ASP A 414 -6.58 7.99 0.81
CA ASP A 414 -7.00 6.85 1.63
C ASP A 414 -7.72 7.36 2.90
N ASP A 415 -9.02 7.10 3.03
CA ASP A 415 -9.84 7.42 4.22
C ASP A 415 -9.61 6.45 5.39
N SER A 416 -9.01 5.29 5.12
CA SER A 416 -8.89 4.16 6.06
C SER A 416 -7.44 3.76 6.34
N TYR A 417 -6.50 4.64 5.96
CA TYR A 417 -5.05 4.47 6.07
C TYR A 417 -4.62 3.75 7.34
N ASP A 418 -3.79 2.73 7.18
CA ASP A 418 -3.17 2.00 8.28
C ASP A 418 -1.67 2.25 8.28
N PHE A 419 -1.14 2.65 9.44
CA PHE A 419 0.30 2.72 9.66
C PHE A 419 1.00 1.41 9.29
N ASN A 420 0.34 0.25 9.48
CA ASN A 420 0.89 -1.07 9.20
C ASN A 420 0.78 -1.49 7.72
N LEU A 421 0.26 -0.64 6.83
CA LEU A 421 0.18 -0.88 5.38
C LEU A 421 0.60 0.39 4.62
N GLN A 422 1.90 0.55 4.44
CA GLN A 422 2.54 1.62 3.69
C GLN A 422 3.20 1.03 2.44
N GLU A 423 2.42 0.90 1.38
CA GLU A 423 2.85 0.33 0.09
C GLU A 423 2.77 1.39 -1.02
N THR A 424 3.60 1.21 -2.06
CA THR A 424 3.46 1.99 -3.30
C THR A 424 2.24 1.51 -4.07
N ARG A 425 1.42 2.44 -4.56
CA ARG A 425 0.17 2.18 -5.29
C ARG A 425 0.17 2.92 -6.63
N ASP A 426 -0.24 2.24 -7.69
CA ASP A 426 -0.42 2.86 -8.99
C ASP A 426 -1.70 3.68 -9.08
N LEU A 427 -1.64 4.75 -9.87
CA LEU A 427 -2.81 5.54 -10.26
C LEU A 427 -3.54 4.86 -11.42
N PRO A 428 -4.90 4.86 -11.44
CA PRO A 428 -5.69 4.29 -12.54
C PRO A 428 -5.46 4.99 -13.89
N SER A 429 -4.86 6.19 -13.88
CA SER A 429 -4.45 6.93 -15.07
C SER A 429 -3.34 7.91 -14.71
N ARG A 430 -2.46 8.23 -15.66
CA ARG A 430 -1.40 9.24 -15.48
C ARG A 430 -2.00 10.60 -15.11
N VAL A 431 -1.44 11.28 -14.11
CA VAL A 431 -1.84 12.62 -13.68
C VAL A 431 -0.80 13.64 -14.12
N GLU A 432 -1.20 14.51 -15.05
CA GLU A 432 -0.39 15.65 -15.47
C GLU A 432 -0.41 16.77 -14.42
N ILE A 433 0.77 17.18 -13.95
CA ILE A 433 1.00 18.39 -13.15
C ILE A 433 1.79 19.38 -14.02
N LYS A 434 1.30 20.61 -14.09
CA LYS A 434 1.94 21.70 -14.84
C LYS A 434 2.58 22.73 -13.89
N PRO A 435 3.65 23.43 -14.29
CA PRO A 435 4.14 24.60 -13.55
C PRO A 435 3.03 25.63 -13.33
N GLY A 436 2.88 26.08 -12.08
CA GLY A 436 1.79 26.97 -11.65
C GLY A 436 0.55 26.25 -11.07
N ASP A 437 0.55 24.92 -11.03
CA ASP A 437 -0.38 24.16 -10.17
C ASP A 437 -0.03 24.32 -8.69
N GLU A 438 -1.04 24.19 -7.82
CA GLU A 438 -0.87 24.03 -6.39
C GLU A 438 -1.24 22.59 -6.00
N LEU A 439 -0.41 21.94 -5.17
CA LEU A 439 -0.62 20.57 -4.69
C LEU A 439 -0.80 20.62 -3.18
N LEU A 440 -2.01 20.32 -2.71
CA LEU A 440 -2.36 20.33 -1.30
C LEU A 440 -2.36 18.89 -0.76
N VAL A 441 -1.47 18.61 0.19
CA VAL A 441 -1.53 17.41 1.02
C VAL A 441 -2.39 17.71 2.24
N GLU A 442 -3.36 16.84 2.51
CA GLU A 442 -4.22 16.89 3.71
C GLU A 442 -4.01 15.60 4.50
N CYS A 443 -3.70 15.70 5.79
CA CYS A 443 -3.59 14.57 6.70
C CYS A 443 -4.56 14.73 7.89
N HIS A 444 -5.27 13.66 8.23
CA HIS A 444 -6.17 13.56 9.38
C HIS A 444 -5.54 12.69 10.46
N TYR A 445 -5.51 13.21 11.69
CA TYR A 445 -4.96 12.56 12.87
C TYR A 445 -6.01 12.37 13.95
N GLN A 446 -5.78 11.39 14.81
CA GLN A 446 -6.52 11.14 16.04
C GLN A 446 -5.53 10.79 17.14
N THR A 447 -5.64 11.48 18.27
CA THR A 447 -4.69 11.45 19.40
C THR A 447 -5.39 11.17 20.73
N LEU A 448 -6.51 10.44 20.71
CA LEU A 448 -7.26 10.02 21.89
C LEU A 448 -6.42 9.17 22.88
N ASP A 449 -5.34 8.56 22.38
CA ASP A 449 -4.33 7.77 23.08
C ASP A 449 -3.17 8.61 23.65
N ARG A 450 -3.11 9.92 23.35
CA ARG A 450 -2.01 10.81 23.73
C ARG A 450 -2.40 11.72 24.90
N ASP A 451 -1.52 11.84 25.90
CA ASP A 451 -1.65 12.73 27.06
C ASP A 451 -0.95 14.09 26.86
N SER A 452 -0.12 14.20 25.83
CA SER A 452 0.79 15.30 25.55
C SER A 452 0.80 15.68 24.06
N MET A 453 1.34 16.87 23.75
CA MET A 453 1.41 17.38 22.38
C MET A 453 2.24 16.45 21.49
N THR A 454 1.66 16.00 20.38
CA THR A 454 2.37 15.20 19.38
C THR A 454 2.99 16.15 18.36
N PHE A 455 4.31 16.25 18.36
CA PHE A 455 5.07 17.11 17.44
C PHE A 455 5.44 16.37 16.15
N GLY A 456 5.75 17.11 15.09
CA GLY A 456 6.40 16.57 13.89
C GLY A 456 7.85 16.20 14.17
N GLY A 457 8.28 15.02 13.70
CA GLY A 457 9.62 14.52 13.97
C GLY A 457 9.85 13.08 13.53
N PRO A 458 11.09 12.56 13.66
CA PRO A 458 11.48 11.25 13.15
C PRO A 458 10.94 10.07 13.99
N SER A 459 10.71 10.24 15.30
CA SER A 459 10.24 9.11 16.12
C SER A 459 8.82 8.68 15.74
N THR A 460 8.55 7.37 15.79
CA THR A 460 7.20 6.82 15.52
C THR A 460 6.13 7.31 16.53
N ILE A 461 6.53 7.90 17.67
CA ILE A 461 5.60 8.63 18.57
C ILE A 461 5.41 10.11 18.22
N ASN A 462 6.31 10.70 17.42
CA ASN A 462 6.06 11.96 16.70
C ASN A 462 5.12 11.69 15.50
N GLU A 463 4.89 12.69 14.66
CA GLU A 463 4.12 12.54 13.41
C GLU A 463 4.82 13.04 12.15
N MET A 464 4.31 12.58 11.01
CA MET A 464 4.67 13.02 9.66
C MET A 464 3.41 13.12 8.79
N CYS A 465 3.43 14.03 7.81
CA CYS A 465 2.37 14.19 6.82
C CYS A 465 2.97 14.16 5.42
N LEU A 466 3.29 12.97 4.89
CA LEU A 466 4.05 12.83 3.64
C LEU A 466 3.30 12.02 2.57
N ILE A 467 3.43 12.47 1.33
CA ILE A 467 2.99 11.76 0.13
C ILE A 467 4.14 11.81 -0.88
N PHE A 468 4.58 10.63 -1.32
CA PHE A 468 5.62 10.47 -2.32
C PHE A 468 4.93 10.22 -3.67
N LEU A 469 5.08 11.12 -4.63
CA LEU A 469 4.52 10.96 -5.98
C LEU A 469 5.60 10.45 -6.95
N PHE A 470 5.39 9.29 -7.54
CA PHE A 470 6.28 8.72 -8.55
C PHE A 470 5.94 9.31 -9.93
N TYR A 471 6.91 9.95 -10.59
CA TYR A 471 6.67 10.76 -11.78
C TYR A 471 7.78 10.67 -12.84
N TYR A 472 7.45 11.05 -14.07
CA TYR A 472 8.41 11.29 -15.15
C TYR A 472 8.04 12.56 -15.95
N PRO A 473 8.98 13.18 -16.69
CA PRO A 473 10.41 12.92 -16.70
C PRO A 473 11.10 13.42 -15.43
N GLN A 474 12.14 12.72 -15.00
CA GLN A 474 13.05 13.13 -13.93
C GLN A 474 13.49 14.61 -14.05
N ASN A 475 13.59 15.29 -12.92
CA ASN A 475 14.09 16.67 -12.79
C ASN A 475 14.73 16.87 -11.40
N ASN A 476 15.22 18.08 -11.12
CA ASN A 476 16.00 18.38 -9.91
C ASN A 476 15.14 18.70 -8.66
N ILE A 477 13.82 18.53 -8.70
CA ILE A 477 12.91 18.81 -7.58
C ILE A 477 12.63 17.54 -6.79
N SER A 478 13.30 17.39 -5.64
CA SER A 478 13.13 16.26 -4.73
C SER A 478 11.91 16.36 -3.82
N SER A 479 11.64 17.57 -3.31
CA SER A 479 10.58 17.79 -2.33
C SER A 479 9.95 19.17 -2.45
N CYS A 480 8.69 19.27 -2.01
CA CYS A 480 7.93 20.50 -1.96
C CYS A 480 6.92 20.42 -0.81
N MET A 481 7.31 20.95 0.35
CA MET A 481 6.57 20.84 1.59
C MET A 481 6.07 22.20 2.09
N GLY A 482 4.90 22.22 2.72
CA GLY A 482 4.35 23.37 3.42
C GLY A 482 4.69 23.36 4.91
N TYR A 483 4.70 24.54 5.52
CA TYR A 483 4.73 24.73 6.97
C TYR A 483 4.07 26.08 7.31
N PRO A 484 3.50 26.26 8.52
CA PRO A 484 2.87 27.51 8.92
C PRO A 484 3.91 28.61 9.16
N ASP A 485 3.50 29.85 8.97
CA ASP A 485 4.25 31.00 9.49
C ASP A 485 4.24 30.92 11.03
N ILE A 486 5.41 30.63 11.61
CA ILE A 486 5.55 30.43 13.06
C ILE A 486 5.32 31.72 13.86
N ILE A 487 5.56 32.90 13.26
CA ILE A 487 5.29 34.20 13.88
C ILE A 487 3.77 34.40 13.97
N TYR A 488 3.05 34.06 12.89
CA TYR A 488 1.59 34.07 12.89
C TYR A 488 1.01 33.09 13.92
N VAL A 489 1.53 31.86 13.98
CA VAL A 489 1.11 30.86 14.97
C VAL A 489 1.34 31.33 16.41
N ALA A 490 2.52 31.87 16.73
CA ALA A 490 2.82 32.40 18.06
C ALA A 490 1.86 33.53 18.46
N HIS A 491 1.57 34.46 17.53
CA HIS A 491 0.62 35.54 17.73
C HIS A 491 -0.81 35.04 18.01
N GLU A 492 -1.31 34.06 17.25
CA GLU A 492 -2.64 33.46 17.48
C GLU A 492 -2.72 32.67 18.79
N LEU A 493 -1.60 32.13 19.28
CA LEU A 493 -1.49 31.48 20.60
C LEU A 493 -1.32 32.49 21.76
N GLY A 494 -1.10 33.78 21.46
CA GLY A 494 -0.90 34.83 22.45
C GLY A 494 0.51 34.88 23.05
N GLU A 495 1.49 34.25 22.40
CA GLU A 495 2.90 34.25 22.79
C GLU A 495 3.66 35.41 22.11
N GLU A 496 4.60 36.04 22.83
CA GLU A 496 5.51 37.02 22.21
C GLU A 496 6.59 36.29 21.40
N ALA A 497 6.43 36.26 20.07
CA ALA A 497 7.50 35.84 19.18
C ALA A 497 8.67 36.83 19.26
N SER A 498 9.82 36.41 19.80
CA SER A 498 11.06 37.17 19.70
C SER A 498 11.59 37.12 18.27
N GLU A 499 11.90 38.29 17.69
CA GLU A 499 12.54 38.44 16.36
C GLU A 499 13.87 37.67 16.21
#